data_AF-A0AA37CVM8-F1
#
_entry.id   AF-A0AA37CVM8-F1
#
_cell.length_a   1.000
_cell.length_b   1.000
_cell.length_c   1.000
_cell.angle_alpha   90.00
_cell.angle_beta   90.00
_cell.angle_gamma   90.00
#
_symmetry.space_group_name_H-M   'P 1'
#
loop_
_entity.id
_entity.type
_entity.pdbx_description
1 polymer ?
#
loop_
_entity_poly.entity_id
_entity_poly.type
_entity_poly.pdbx_seq_one_letter_code
_entity_poly.pdbx_strand_id
1 'polypeptide(L)'
;MTKTIKFNLIVDGKPIRNLDELRENFNIEDVLAFYRNGLLSRWLESRDLTEEFSELKTISEDDVEAAKELCKIFHGNFTNQQIEMAAYPFAFRRKHIERLEHHESSDAKIREVIRTYHENYTKLLSSIEERSADYPFIKSAIAEIFSHYFELYILDARAFYDRFIKTHPLVILAVLANTDMRPHIAKELSQVKQDIGSAWPNPALPHVQSFAGVTEGYWKDLKPEGTSYLIIQMVNGNFVRNFGKSGEELKVDDVNGKFPILDGIDYKSNSSTHALVYMEV
;
A
#
# COMPACT_ATOMS: atom_id res chain seq x y z
N MET A 1 -26.14 -61.09 11.97
CA MET A 1 -26.61 -59.99 12.84
C MET A 1 -25.59 -59.80 13.95
N THR A 2 -24.82 -58.73 13.89
CA THR A 2 -23.78 -58.42 14.89
C THR A 2 -24.50 -57.91 16.14
N LYS A 3 -24.28 -58.51 17.31
CA LYS A 3 -24.87 -58.03 18.57
C LYS A 3 -24.36 -56.62 18.85
N THR A 4 -25.23 -55.61 18.72
CA THR A 4 -24.89 -54.23 19.06
C THR A 4 -24.60 -54.17 20.56
N ILE A 5 -23.37 -53.80 20.94
CA ILE A 5 -22.96 -53.73 22.35
C ILE A 5 -23.64 -52.53 22.98
N LYS A 6 -24.42 -52.75 24.05
CA LYS A 6 -25.02 -51.68 24.84
C LYS A 6 -23.94 -50.99 25.68
N PHE A 7 -23.78 -49.68 25.50
CA PHE A 7 -22.88 -48.83 26.28
C PHE A 7 -23.65 -47.61 26.80
N ASN A 8 -23.08 -46.88 27.76
CA ASN A 8 -23.70 -45.67 28.33
C ASN A 8 -23.12 -44.41 27.69
N LEU A 9 -23.96 -43.40 27.46
CA LEU A 9 -23.45 -42.04 27.21
C LEU A 9 -23.08 -41.40 28.54
N ILE A 10 -22.11 -40.48 28.54
CA ILE A 10 -21.81 -39.67 29.71
C ILE A 10 -22.30 -38.26 29.41
N VAL A 11 -23.42 -37.86 29.99
CA VAL A 11 -24.05 -36.55 29.76
C VAL A 11 -24.10 -35.84 31.11
N ASP A 12 -23.61 -34.61 31.17
CA ASP A 12 -23.44 -33.83 32.40
C ASP A 12 -22.69 -34.61 33.50
N GLY A 13 -21.67 -35.37 33.10
CA GLY A 13 -20.87 -36.23 33.98
C GLY A 13 -21.61 -37.48 34.50
N LYS A 14 -22.86 -37.73 34.09
CA LYS A 14 -23.67 -38.86 34.54
C LYS A 14 -23.80 -39.94 33.46
N PRO A 15 -23.72 -41.24 33.84
CA PRO A 15 -23.90 -42.33 32.89
C PRO A 15 -25.36 -42.55 32.55
N ILE A 16 -25.70 -42.35 31.28
CA ILE A 16 -27.05 -42.45 30.73
C ILE A 16 -27.26 -43.81 30.05
N ARG A 17 -28.21 -44.57 30.59
CA ARG A 17 -28.50 -45.96 30.21
C ARG A 17 -29.74 -46.10 29.35
N ASN A 18 -30.68 -45.16 29.40
CA ASN A 18 -31.95 -45.22 28.68
C ASN A 18 -32.41 -43.79 28.33
N LEU A 19 -33.50 -43.70 27.56
CA LEU A 19 -34.03 -42.44 27.06
C LEU A 19 -34.54 -41.52 28.17
N ASP A 20 -35.14 -42.07 29.22
CA ASP A 20 -35.64 -41.29 30.35
C ASP A 20 -34.48 -40.64 31.12
N GLU A 21 -33.40 -41.37 31.36
CA GLU A 21 -32.17 -40.82 31.96
C GLU A 21 -31.56 -39.72 31.09
N LEU A 22 -31.62 -39.85 29.75
CA LEU A 22 -31.12 -38.83 28.82
C LEU A 22 -31.95 -37.55 28.92
N ARG A 23 -33.27 -37.70 29.06
CA ARG A 23 -34.21 -36.60 29.24
C ARG A 23 -34.01 -35.93 30.61
N GLU A 24 -33.88 -36.69 31.68
CA GLU A 24 -33.70 -36.15 33.03
C GLU A 24 -32.39 -35.39 33.21
N ASN A 25 -31.32 -35.81 32.52
CA ASN A 25 -29.97 -35.25 32.65
C ASN A 25 -29.52 -34.53 31.39
N PHE A 26 -30.45 -34.02 30.59
CA PHE A 26 -30.15 -33.49 29.27
C PHE A 26 -29.21 -32.28 29.32
N ASN A 27 -28.09 -32.41 28.63
CA ASN A 27 -27.15 -31.33 28.40
C ASN A 27 -26.93 -31.19 26.89
N ILE A 28 -27.35 -30.06 26.33
CA ILE A 28 -27.33 -29.84 24.88
C ILE A 28 -25.90 -29.86 24.30
N GLU A 29 -24.89 -29.46 25.07
CA GLU A 29 -23.50 -29.43 24.61
C GLU A 29 -22.95 -30.84 24.43
N ASP A 30 -23.17 -31.72 25.41
CA ASP A 30 -22.78 -33.12 25.32
C ASP A 30 -23.59 -33.87 24.25
N VAL A 31 -24.90 -33.64 24.19
CA VAL A 31 -25.78 -34.31 23.23
C VAL A 31 -25.44 -33.90 21.80
N LEU A 32 -25.19 -32.62 21.53
CA LEU A 32 -24.73 -32.15 20.23
C LEU A 32 -23.35 -32.74 19.88
N ALA A 33 -22.41 -32.81 20.83
CA ALA A 33 -21.11 -33.43 20.60
C ALA A 33 -21.24 -34.93 20.24
N PHE A 34 -22.08 -35.68 20.96
CA PHE A 34 -22.34 -37.09 20.66
C PHE A 34 -23.10 -37.28 19.34
N TYR A 35 -23.96 -36.34 18.96
CA TYR A 35 -24.57 -36.33 17.64
C TYR A 35 -23.49 -36.16 16.55
N ARG A 36 -22.64 -35.14 16.67
CA ARG A 36 -21.59 -34.83 15.67
C ARG A 36 -20.56 -35.94 15.49
N ASN A 37 -20.19 -36.64 16.56
CA ASN A 37 -19.26 -37.76 16.49
C ASN A 37 -19.93 -39.13 16.21
N GLY A 38 -21.25 -39.16 16.03
CA GLY A 38 -22.04 -40.35 15.70
C GLY A 38 -22.25 -41.34 16.86
N LEU A 39 -21.79 -41.02 18.08
CA LEU A 39 -22.02 -41.87 19.26
C LEU A 39 -23.49 -41.88 19.68
N LEU A 40 -24.20 -40.76 19.55
CA LEU A 40 -25.62 -40.68 19.87
C LEU A 40 -26.43 -41.65 18.98
N SER A 41 -26.15 -41.65 17.68
CA SER A 41 -26.78 -42.55 16.71
C SER A 41 -26.53 -44.03 17.04
N ARG A 42 -25.29 -44.41 17.33
CA ARG A 42 -24.95 -45.79 17.75
C ARG A 42 -25.58 -46.18 19.08
N TRP A 43 -25.71 -45.22 20.00
CA TRP A 43 -26.31 -45.45 21.30
C TRP A 43 -27.81 -45.73 21.19
N LEU A 44 -28.53 -44.99 20.33
CA LEU A 44 -29.95 -45.23 20.02
C LEU A 44 -30.15 -46.59 19.31
N GLU A 45 -29.33 -46.89 18.29
CA GLU A 45 -29.39 -48.18 17.58
C GLU A 45 -29.20 -49.38 18.51
N SER A 46 -28.28 -49.29 19.49
CA SER A 46 -28.02 -50.38 20.44
C SER A 46 -29.21 -50.71 21.36
N ARG A 47 -30.26 -49.89 21.35
CA ARG A 47 -31.44 -49.96 22.21
C ARG A 47 -32.75 -50.05 21.42
N ASP A 48 -32.67 -50.23 20.10
CA ASP A 48 -33.84 -50.33 19.21
C ASP A 48 -34.76 -49.09 19.26
N LEU A 49 -34.20 -47.91 19.57
CA LEU A 49 -34.91 -46.62 19.57
C LEU A 49 -35.02 -46.06 18.15
N THR A 50 -35.88 -46.68 17.33
CA THR A 50 -35.94 -46.44 15.88
C THR A 50 -36.58 -45.10 15.49
N GLU A 51 -37.46 -44.55 16.32
CA GLU A 51 -38.15 -43.27 16.06
C GLU A 51 -37.17 -42.11 16.18
N GLU A 52 -36.54 -41.93 17.34
CA GLU A 52 -35.55 -40.87 17.58
C GLU A 52 -34.34 -40.99 16.65
N PHE A 53 -33.91 -42.22 16.35
CA PHE A 53 -32.83 -42.46 15.41
C PHE A 53 -33.17 -41.98 13.99
N SER A 54 -34.44 -42.09 13.57
CA SER A 54 -34.88 -41.60 12.27
C SER A 54 -34.88 -40.08 12.20
N GLU A 55 -35.28 -39.41 13.28
CA GLU A 55 -35.29 -37.94 13.40
C GLU A 55 -33.88 -37.34 13.41
N LEU A 56 -32.88 -38.06 13.95
CA LEU A 56 -31.48 -37.62 13.89
C LEU A 56 -30.94 -37.46 12.47
N LYS A 57 -31.47 -38.20 11.48
CA LYS A 57 -30.96 -38.17 10.11
C LYS A 57 -31.29 -36.87 9.37
N THR A 58 -32.26 -36.11 9.88
CA THR A 58 -32.75 -34.87 9.26
C THR A 58 -32.21 -33.60 9.91
N ILE A 59 -31.31 -33.73 10.89
CA ILE A 59 -30.77 -32.60 11.63
C ILE A 59 -29.76 -31.81 10.80
N SER A 60 -29.80 -30.48 10.94
CA SER A 60 -28.93 -29.52 10.27
C SER A 60 -27.43 -29.73 10.53
N GLU A 61 -26.59 -29.33 9.57
CA GLU A 61 -25.14 -29.23 9.75
C GLU A 61 -24.74 -28.00 10.59
N ASP A 62 -25.61 -27.01 10.71
CA ASP A 62 -25.37 -25.83 11.55
C ASP A 62 -25.59 -26.17 13.03
N ASP A 63 -24.60 -25.90 13.89
CA ASP A 63 -24.67 -26.25 15.32
C ASP A 63 -25.77 -25.52 16.09
N VAL A 64 -26.17 -24.32 15.65
CA VAL A 64 -27.26 -23.58 16.30
C VAL A 64 -28.59 -24.26 16.00
N GLU A 65 -28.86 -24.53 14.73
CA GLU A 65 -30.10 -25.22 14.33
C GLU A 65 -30.13 -26.68 14.80
N ALA A 66 -29.00 -27.38 14.75
CA ALA A 66 -28.89 -28.73 15.27
C ALA A 66 -29.16 -28.80 16.77
N ALA A 67 -28.67 -27.82 17.55
CA ALA A 67 -28.98 -27.75 18.97
C ALA A 67 -30.50 -27.58 19.21
N LYS A 68 -31.17 -26.75 18.41
CA LYS A 68 -32.62 -26.56 18.51
C LYS A 68 -33.40 -27.83 18.17
N GLU A 69 -32.97 -28.54 17.14
CA GLU A 69 -33.58 -29.80 16.69
C GLU A 69 -33.38 -30.91 17.71
N LEU A 70 -32.18 -31.07 18.27
CA LEU A 70 -31.90 -32.03 19.35
C LEU A 70 -32.73 -31.74 20.60
N CYS A 71 -32.91 -30.47 20.97
CA CYS A 71 -33.84 -30.10 22.04
C CYS A 71 -35.27 -30.56 21.74
N LYS A 72 -35.75 -30.44 20.50
CA LYS A 72 -37.11 -30.88 20.14
C LYS A 72 -37.27 -32.40 20.20
N ILE A 73 -36.29 -33.14 19.70
CA ILE A 73 -36.30 -34.62 19.64
C ILE A 73 -36.30 -35.21 21.05
N PHE A 74 -35.38 -34.75 21.90
CA PHE A 74 -35.24 -35.33 23.23
C PHE A 74 -36.10 -34.62 24.29
N HIS A 75 -36.52 -33.38 24.06
CA HIS A 75 -37.35 -32.59 24.98
C HIS A 75 -38.53 -31.89 24.29
N GLY A 76 -39.53 -32.68 23.86
CA GLY A 76 -40.76 -32.15 23.25
C GLY A 76 -41.59 -31.20 24.14
N ASN A 77 -41.33 -31.15 25.45
CA ASN A 77 -41.99 -30.24 26.39
C ASN A 77 -41.30 -28.87 26.53
N PHE A 78 -40.14 -28.67 25.91
CA PHE A 78 -39.47 -27.37 25.97
C PHE A 78 -40.27 -26.32 25.21
N THR A 79 -40.43 -25.16 25.85
CA THR A 79 -40.94 -23.98 25.17
C THR A 79 -39.93 -23.47 24.14
N ASN A 80 -40.41 -22.74 23.13
CA ASN A 80 -39.53 -22.09 22.16
C ASN A 80 -38.44 -21.23 22.83
N GLN A 81 -38.76 -20.58 23.96
CA GLN A 81 -37.78 -19.80 24.72
C GLN A 81 -36.66 -20.67 25.31
N GLN A 82 -36.99 -21.84 25.87
CA GLN A 82 -36.00 -22.78 26.41
C GLN A 82 -35.10 -23.36 25.31
N ILE A 83 -35.67 -23.64 24.13
CA ILE A 83 -34.93 -24.10 22.95
C ILE A 83 -33.94 -23.02 22.49
N GLU A 84 -34.38 -21.77 22.37
CA GLU A 84 -33.49 -20.65 22.00
C GLU A 84 -32.38 -20.41 23.05
N MET A 85 -32.70 -20.53 24.34
CA MET A 85 -31.69 -20.42 25.41
C MET A 85 -30.64 -21.53 25.34
N ALA A 86 -31.04 -22.76 25.04
CA ALA A 86 -30.13 -23.89 24.87
C ALA A 86 -29.22 -23.72 23.63
N ALA A 87 -29.75 -23.12 22.56
CA ALA A 87 -29.01 -22.86 21.32
C ALA A 87 -28.09 -21.62 21.40
N TYR A 88 -28.36 -20.71 22.34
CA TYR A 88 -27.65 -19.42 22.46
C TYR A 88 -26.12 -19.52 22.56
N PRO A 89 -25.52 -20.44 23.36
CA PRO A 89 -24.06 -20.56 23.44
C PRO A 89 -23.41 -20.87 22.10
N PHE A 90 -24.04 -21.68 21.25
CA PHE A 90 -23.53 -22.01 19.91
C PHE A 90 -23.65 -20.81 18.98
N ALA A 91 -24.77 -20.09 19.02
CA ALA A 91 -24.97 -18.87 18.22
C ALA A 91 -23.97 -17.77 18.60
N PHE A 92 -23.67 -17.65 19.89
CA PHE A 92 -22.66 -16.75 20.42
C PHE A 92 -21.26 -17.14 19.92
N ARG A 93 -20.84 -18.41 20.08
CA ARG A 93 -19.54 -18.90 19.59
C ARG A 93 -19.39 -18.69 18.08
N ARG A 94 -20.40 -19.01 17.27
CA ARG A 94 -20.40 -18.80 15.81
C ARG A 94 -20.12 -17.35 15.46
N LYS A 95 -20.89 -16.41 16.03
CA LYS A 95 -20.67 -14.96 15.82
C LYS A 95 -19.31 -14.48 16.32
N HIS A 96 -18.73 -15.13 17.34
CA HIS A 96 -17.38 -14.81 17.79
C HIS A 96 -16.30 -15.26 16.80
N ILE A 97 -16.41 -16.48 16.27
CA ILE A 97 -15.48 -17.01 15.26
C ILE A 97 -15.55 -16.18 13.98
N GLU A 98 -16.75 -15.90 13.47
CA GLU A 98 -16.96 -15.07 12.27
C GLU A 98 -16.30 -13.69 12.40
N ARG A 99 -16.37 -13.07 13.59
CA ARG A 99 -15.69 -11.78 13.86
C ARG A 99 -14.18 -11.93 13.83
N LEU A 100 -13.62 -12.96 14.45
CA LEU A 100 -12.18 -13.20 14.48
C LEU A 100 -11.62 -13.44 13.08
N GLU A 101 -12.28 -14.29 12.29
CA GLU A 101 -11.90 -14.56 10.90
C GLU A 101 -11.98 -13.31 10.02
N HIS A 102 -13.01 -12.48 10.22
CA HIS A 102 -13.14 -11.21 9.51
C HIS A 102 -12.00 -10.24 9.86
N HIS A 103 -11.62 -10.14 11.13
CA HIS A 103 -10.48 -9.34 11.58
C HIS A 103 -9.16 -9.84 11.00
N GLU A 104 -8.90 -11.15 11.03
CA GLU A 104 -7.68 -11.74 10.48
C GLU A 104 -7.58 -11.54 8.94
N SER A 105 -8.69 -11.71 8.22
CA SER A 105 -8.78 -11.43 6.79
C SER A 105 -8.52 -9.96 6.47
N SER A 106 -9.03 -9.04 7.28
CA SER A 106 -8.81 -7.60 7.13
C SER A 106 -7.33 -7.23 7.32
N ASP A 107 -6.70 -7.76 8.36
CA ASP A 107 -5.28 -7.54 8.64
C ASP A 107 -4.37 -8.07 7.53
N ALA A 108 -4.68 -9.25 6.98
CA ALA A 108 -3.94 -9.81 5.86
C ALA A 108 -4.08 -8.93 4.60
N LYS A 109 -5.28 -8.42 4.31
CA LYS A 109 -5.51 -7.51 3.18
C LYS A 109 -4.75 -6.19 3.35
N ILE A 110 -4.75 -5.61 4.55
CA ILE A 110 -4.00 -4.38 4.83
C ILE A 110 -2.50 -4.61 4.61
N ARG A 111 -1.95 -5.70 5.14
CA ARG A 111 -0.53 -6.06 4.92
C ARG A 111 -0.20 -6.21 3.45
N GLU A 112 -1.08 -6.84 2.68
CA GLU A 112 -0.88 -7.04 1.24
C GLU A 112 -0.92 -5.73 0.45
N VAL A 113 -1.82 -4.81 0.79
CA VAL A 113 -1.86 -3.47 0.20
C VAL A 113 -0.57 -2.71 0.50
N ILE A 114 -0.11 -2.71 1.76
CA ILE A 114 1.14 -2.06 2.16
C ILE A 114 2.33 -2.66 1.41
N ARG A 115 2.42 -4.00 1.35
CA ARG A 115 3.49 -4.71 0.64
C ARG A 115 3.51 -4.31 -0.83
N THR A 116 2.37 -4.39 -1.51
CA THR A 116 2.24 -4.07 -2.93
C THR A 116 2.59 -2.61 -3.22
N TYR A 117 2.17 -1.69 -2.34
CA TYR A 117 2.50 -0.29 -2.42
C TYR A 117 4.02 -0.03 -2.39
N HIS A 118 4.73 -0.62 -1.43
CA HIS A 118 6.19 -0.49 -1.32
C HIS A 118 6.93 -1.18 -2.47
N GLU A 119 6.44 -2.32 -2.94
CA GLU A 119 7.02 -3.02 -4.08
C GLU A 119 6.89 -2.23 -5.37
N ASN A 120 5.73 -1.62 -5.61
CA ASN A 120 5.52 -0.80 -6.80
C ASN A 120 6.37 0.47 -6.77
N TYR A 121 6.53 1.11 -5.60
CA TYR A 121 7.48 2.21 -5.43
C TYR A 121 8.91 1.77 -5.76
N THR A 122 9.36 0.63 -5.22
CA THR A 122 10.70 0.09 -5.46
C THR A 122 10.93 -0.24 -6.95
N LYS A 123 9.92 -0.80 -7.63
CA LYS A 123 9.95 -1.06 -9.08
C LYS A 123 10.03 0.24 -9.88
N LEU A 124 9.28 1.27 -9.48
CA LEU A 124 9.35 2.59 -10.11
C LEU A 124 10.76 3.19 -9.98
N LEU A 125 11.37 3.15 -8.80
CA LEU A 125 12.75 3.62 -8.62
C LEU A 125 13.75 2.85 -9.48
N SER A 126 13.61 1.53 -9.57
CA SER A 126 14.47 0.69 -10.43
C SER A 126 14.28 1.05 -11.92
N SER A 127 13.04 1.33 -12.32
CA SER A 127 12.73 1.73 -13.70
C SER A 127 13.33 3.11 -14.04
N ILE A 128 13.37 4.02 -13.07
CA ILE A 128 14.06 5.33 -13.20
C ILE A 128 15.56 5.13 -13.40
N GLU A 129 16.20 4.19 -12.69
CA GLU A 129 17.63 3.90 -12.88
C GLU A 129 17.92 3.33 -14.27
N GLU A 130 17.15 2.32 -14.69
CA GLU A 130 17.30 1.67 -16.01
C GLU A 130 17.11 2.66 -17.17
N ARG A 131 16.24 3.65 -16.98
CA ARG A 131 15.89 4.68 -17.98
C ARG A 131 16.38 6.06 -17.58
N SER A 132 17.49 6.13 -16.86
CA SER A 132 18.04 7.37 -16.28
C SER A 132 18.50 8.44 -17.29
N ALA A 133 18.55 8.11 -18.58
CA ALA A 133 18.80 9.06 -19.67
C ALA A 133 17.52 9.53 -20.42
N ASP A 134 16.36 8.94 -20.11
CA ASP A 134 15.07 9.24 -20.74
C ASP A 134 14.33 10.31 -19.93
N TYR A 135 14.61 11.58 -20.25
CA TYR A 135 14.05 12.71 -19.50
C TYR A 135 12.51 12.76 -19.49
N PRO A 136 11.78 12.56 -20.62
CA PRO A 136 10.33 12.49 -20.59
C PRO A 136 9.79 11.44 -19.62
N PHE A 137 10.39 10.24 -19.61
CA PHE A 137 10.00 9.21 -18.66
C PHE A 137 10.28 9.61 -17.22
N ILE A 138 11.47 10.15 -16.92
CA ILE A 138 11.82 10.60 -15.58
C ILE A 138 10.83 11.65 -15.09
N LYS A 139 10.48 12.65 -15.93
CA LYS A 139 9.50 13.68 -15.59
C LYS A 139 8.15 13.07 -15.21
N SER A 140 7.66 12.11 -15.99
CA SER A 140 6.43 11.38 -15.68
C SER A 140 6.57 10.54 -14.39
N ALA A 141 7.69 9.86 -14.18
CA ALA A 141 7.93 9.05 -13.00
C ALA A 141 8.02 9.89 -11.70
N ILE A 142 8.61 11.08 -11.75
CA ILE A 142 8.62 12.02 -10.62
C ILE A 142 7.20 12.50 -10.29
N ALA A 143 6.37 12.77 -11.30
CA ALA A 143 4.96 13.13 -11.10
C ALA A 143 4.13 11.97 -10.51
N GLU A 144 4.41 10.73 -10.93
CA GLU A 144 3.83 9.52 -10.36
C GLU A 144 4.20 9.34 -8.88
N ILE A 145 5.48 9.57 -8.53
CA ILE A 145 5.93 9.56 -7.14
C ILE A 145 5.16 10.59 -6.31
N PHE A 146 5.00 11.82 -6.81
CA PHE A 146 4.22 12.84 -6.10
C PHE A 146 2.74 12.46 -5.94
N SER A 147 2.13 11.89 -6.98
CA SER A 147 0.69 11.63 -6.98
C SER A 147 0.31 10.39 -6.17
N HIS A 148 1.19 9.39 -6.11
CA HIS A 148 0.86 8.07 -5.57
C HIS A 148 1.81 7.58 -4.49
N TYR A 149 3.03 8.08 -4.41
CA TYR A 149 4.06 7.58 -3.48
C TYR A 149 4.67 8.66 -2.59
N PHE A 150 4.00 9.80 -2.42
CA PHE A 150 4.59 10.97 -1.80
C PHE A 150 5.01 10.72 -0.36
N GLU A 151 4.15 10.09 0.45
CA GLU A 151 4.45 9.79 1.85
C GLU A 151 5.65 8.86 1.99
N LEU A 152 5.74 7.85 1.12
CA LEU A 152 6.87 6.94 1.10
C LEU A 152 8.15 7.64 0.64
N TYR A 153 8.06 8.51 -0.38
CA TYR A 153 9.16 9.36 -0.80
C TYR A 153 9.64 10.27 0.33
N ILE A 154 8.76 10.90 1.11
CA ILE A 154 9.16 11.76 2.23
C ILE A 154 10.00 10.98 3.26
N LEU A 155 9.64 9.72 3.53
CA LEU A 155 10.43 8.84 4.40
C LEU A 155 11.77 8.43 3.76
N ASP A 156 11.78 8.24 2.44
CA ASP A 156 12.94 7.79 1.67
C ASP A 156 13.80 8.94 1.09
N ALA A 157 13.41 10.21 1.27
CA ALA A 157 13.89 11.33 0.44
C ALA A 157 15.41 11.46 0.41
N ARG A 158 16.07 11.18 1.54
CA ARG A 158 17.53 11.19 1.64
C ARG A 158 18.17 10.03 0.90
N ALA A 159 17.63 8.82 1.03
CA ALA A 159 18.12 7.65 0.33
C ALA A 159 17.86 7.76 -1.17
N PHE A 160 16.69 8.25 -1.59
CA PHE A 160 16.41 8.64 -2.97
C PHE A 160 17.46 9.63 -3.49
N TYR A 161 17.74 10.70 -2.74
CA TYR A 161 18.75 11.69 -3.15
C TYR A 161 20.13 11.06 -3.34
N ASP A 162 20.61 10.33 -2.33
CA ASP A 162 21.92 9.69 -2.33
C ASP A 162 22.04 8.61 -3.43
N ARG A 163 20.93 7.92 -3.74
CA ARG A 163 20.82 6.91 -4.81
C ARG A 163 21.07 7.48 -6.20
N PHE A 164 20.53 8.68 -6.50
CA PHE A 164 20.56 9.23 -7.85
C PHE A 164 21.60 10.34 -8.07
N ILE A 165 21.98 11.11 -7.05
CA ILE A 165 22.76 12.34 -7.26
C ILE A 165 24.12 12.13 -7.94
N LYS A 166 24.83 11.02 -7.64
CA LYS A 166 26.17 10.77 -8.20
C LYS A 166 26.15 10.02 -9.53
N THR A 167 25.24 9.06 -9.67
CA THR A 167 25.19 8.14 -10.82
C THR A 167 24.22 8.61 -11.90
N HIS A 168 23.12 9.25 -11.51
CA HIS A 168 22.02 9.65 -12.39
C HIS A 168 21.51 11.07 -12.07
N PRO A 169 22.37 12.11 -12.10
CA PRO A 169 22.02 13.47 -11.67
C PRO A 169 20.85 14.10 -12.43
N LEU A 170 20.51 13.61 -13.63
CA LEU A 170 19.32 14.04 -14.38
C LEU A 170 18.02 13.83 -13.59
N VAL A 171 17.95 12.79 -12.76
CA VAL A 171 16.79 12.51 -11.91
C VAL A 171 16.62 13.61 -10.86
N ILE A 172 17.72 14.06 -10.26
CA ILE A 172 17.68 15.17 -9.29
C ILE A 172 17.34 16.49 -9.99
N LEU A 173 17.87 16.72 -11.20
CA LEU A 173 17.48 17.88 -12.01
C LEU A 173 15.98 17.86 -12.36
N ALA A 174 15.41 16.68 -12.65
CA ALA A 174 13.97 16.52 -12.88
C ALA A 174 13.13 16.80 -11.62
N VAL A 175 13.61 16.42 -10.44
CA VAL A 175 12.98 16.79 -9.16
C VAL A 175 13.02 18.31 -8.95
N LEU A 176 14.13 18.97 -9.25
CA LEU A 176 14.25 20.43 -9.17
C LEU A 176 13.38 21.17 -10.19
N ALA A 177 13.15 20.55 -11.34
CA ALA A 177 12.29 21.05 -12.41
C ALA A 177 10.79 20.91 -12.09
N ASN A 178 10.42 19.92 -11.29
CA ASN A 178 9.04 19.67 -10.89
C ASN A 178 8.66 20.57 -9.69
N THR A 179 7.73 21.50 -9.89
CA THR A 179 7.34 22.50 -8.87
C THR A 179 6.74 21.89 -7.61
N ASP A 180 6.08 20.74 -7.73
CA ASP A 180 5.43 20.06 -6.61
C ASP A 180 6.43 19.26 -5.78
N MET A 181 7.41 18.62 -6.44
CA MET A 181 8.42 17.79 -5.77
C MET A 181 9.62 18.59 -5.25
N ARG A 182 9.98 19.69 -5.93
CA ARG A 182 11.14 20.52 -5.60
C ARG A 182 11.20 20.97 -4.13
N PRO A 183 10.11 21.40 -3.46
CA PRO A 183 10.14 21.78 -2.05
C PRO A 183 10.51 20.64 -1.10
N HIS A 184 10.45 19.39 -1.56
CA HIS A 184 10.63 18.18 -0.75
C HIS A 184 11.98 17.48 -0.97
N ILE A 185 12.90 18.12 -1.71
CA ILE A 185 14.25 17.60 -1.90
C ILE A 185 15.00 17.52 -0.56
N ALA A 186 15.73 16.43 -0.33
CA ALA A 186 16.34 16.12 0.97
C ALA A 186 17.55 16.99 1.36
N LYS A 187 17.97 17.93 0.50
CA LYS A 187 19.18 18.74 0.67
C LYS A 187 18.90 20.19 0.29
N GLU A 188 19.57 21.11 0.99
CA GLU A 188 19.61 22.51 0.61
C GLU A 188 20.10 22.68 -0.84
N LEU A 189 19.47 23.57 -1.60
CA LEU A 189 19.77 23.76 -3.03
C LEU A 189 21.24 24.16 -3.28
N SER A 190 21.86 24.87 -2.33
CA SER A 190 23.29 25.20 -2.38
C SER A 190 24.17 23.95 -2.31
N GLN A 191 23.80 22.95 -1.49
CA GLN A 191 24.46 21.65 -1.42
C GLN A 191 24.21 20.85 -2.70
N VAL A 192 22.98 20.88 -3.24
CA VAL A 192 22.67 20.20 -4.51
C VAL A 192 23.56 20.68 -5.65
N LYS A 193 23.81 21.99 -5.73
CA LYS A 193 24.75 22.56 -6.71
C LYS A 193 26.16 21.97 -6.55
N GLN A 194 26.66 21.85 -5.32
CA GLN A 194 27.98 21.28 -5.05
C GLN A 194 28.02 19.79 -5.43
N ASP A 195 26.95 19.06 -5.13
CA ASP A 195 26.90 17.61 -5.32
C ASP A 195 26.79 17.19 -6.78
N ILE A 196 26.07 17.96 -7.61
CA ILE A 196 26.00 17.77 -9.07
C ILE A 196 27.40 17.93 -9.70
N GLY A 197 28.20 18.87 -9.19
CA GLY A 197 29.67 18.87 -9.29
C GLY A 197 30.27 18.53 -10.66
N SER A 198 29.71 19.05 -11.76
CA SER A 198 30.13 18.67 -13.12
C SER A 198 30.79 19.83 -13.87
N ALA A 199 31.83 19.51 -14.64
CA ALA A 199 32.29 20.35 -15.73
C ALA A 199 31.27 20.25 -16.88
N TRP A 200 30.86 21.40 -17.42
CA TRP A 200 29.90 21.48 -18.51
C TRP A 200 30.62 21.84 -19.82
N PRO A 201 30.22 21.26 -20.96
CA PRO A 201 29.13 20.29 -21.15
C PRO A 201 29.45 18.90 -20.57
N ASN A 202 28.43 18.19 -20.10
CA ASN A 202 28.55 16.84 -19.58
C ASN A 202 27.93 15.85 -20.59
N PRO A 203 28.74 15.02 -21.29
CA PRO A 203 28.23 14.06 -22.28
C PRO A 203 27.23 13.04 -21.73
N ALA A 204 27.27 12.76 -20.42
CA ALA A 204 26.31 11.86 -19.77
C ALA A 204 24.93 12.49 -19.56
N LEU A 205 24.78 13.80 -19.80
CA LEU A 205 23.56 14.57 -19.61
C LEU A 205 23.19 15.33 -20.89
N PRO A 206 22.76 14.63 -21.96
CA PRO A 206 22.50 15.24 -23.26
C PRO A 206 21.35 16.26 -23.25
N HIS A 207 20.44 16.17 -22.27
CA HIS A 207 19.34 17.12 -22.09
C HIS A 207 19.80 18.46 -21.51
N VAL A 208 20.98 18.50 -20.88
CA VAL A 208 21.57 19.72 -20.33
C VAL A 208 22.38 20.43 -21.42
N GLN A 209 21.96 21.63 -21.75
CA GLN A 209 22.55 22.48 -22.78
C GLN A 209 23.48 23.51 -22.14
N SER A 210 24.47 23.96 -22.92
CA SER A 210 25.33 25.07 -22.52
C SER A 210 25.50 26.07 -23.66
N PHE A 211 25.54 27.36 -23.33
CA PHE A 211 25.78 28.44 -24.29
C PHE A 211 26.82 29.41 -23.74
N ALA A 212 27.85 29.71 -24.53
CA ALA A 212 28.82 30.76 -24.25
C ALA A 212 28.94 31.69 -25.46
N GLY A 213 29.08 32.99 -25.21
CA GLY A 213 29.17 33.99 -26.28
C GLY A 213 29.15 35.41 -25.74
N VAL A 214 29.82 36.31 -26.46
CA VAL A 214 29.80 37.76 -26.19
C VAL A 214 28.52 38.35 -26.75
N THR A 215 27.85 39.18 -25.96
CA THR A 215 26.64 39.92 -26.35
C THR A 215 26.84 41.43 -26.38
N GLU A 216 28.07 41.90 -26.13
CA GLU A 216 28.47 43.32 -26.14
C GLU A 216 27.58 44.20 -25.24
N GLY A 217 27.13 43.64 -24.12
CA GLY A 217 26.25 44.32 -23.16
C GLY A 217 24.76 44.33 -23.55
N TYR A 218 24.39 43.77 -24.70
CA TYR A 218 23.00 43.62 -25.12
C TYR A 218 22.40 42.28 -24.65
N TRP A 219 21.08 42.24 -24.57
CA TRP A 219 20.35 40.99 -24.35
C TRP A 219 20.28 40.21 -25.65
N LYS A 220 20.63 38.93 -25.58
CA LYS A 220 20.46 37.96 -26.66
C LYS A 220 19.28 37.05 -26.33
N ASP A 221 18.32 37.02 -27.23
CA ASP A 221 17.22 36.06 -27.27
C ASP A 221 17.80 34.65 -27.50
N LEU A 222 18.06 33.91 -26.42
CA LEU A 222 18.72 32.61 -26.48
C LEU A 222 17.72 31.49 -26.70
N LYS A 223 16.57 31.55 -26.01
CA LYS A 223 15.45 30.61 -26.16
C LYS A 223 14.13 31.38 -26.18
N PRO A 224 13.19 30.99 -27.05
CA PRO A 224 11.91 31.69 -27.19
C PRO A 224 11.00 31.46 -25.98
N GLU A 225 9.99 32.34 -25.85
CA GLU A 225 8.86 32.17 -24.92
C GLU A 225 8.00 30.94 -25.26
N GLY A 226 7.27 30.42 -24.27
CA GLY A 226 6.39 29.26 -24.39
C GLY A 226 7.08 27.93 -24.09
N THR A 227 8.33 27.97 -23.63
CA THR A 227 9.09 26.78 -23.21
C THR A 227 9.85 27.14 -21.94
N SER A 228 9.65 26.33 -20.90
CA SER A 228 10.30 26.55 -19.61
C SER A 228 11.69 25.93 -19.57
N TYR A 229 12.62 26.60 -18.90
CA TYR A 229 13.99 26.13 -18.73
C TYR A 229 14.43 26.25 -17.27
N LEU A 230 14.97 25.17 -16.73
CA LEU A 230 15.69 25.18 -15.46
C LEU A 230 17.10 25.70 -15.70
N ILE A 231 17.46 26.81 -15.05
CA ILE A 231 18.81 27.35 -15.13
C ILE A 231 19.68 26.68 -14.06
N ILE A 232 20.73 25.99 -14.50
CA ILE A 232 21.55 25.13 -13.63
C ILE A 232 22.77 25.89 -13.10
N GLN A 233 23.47 26.60 -13.98
CA GLN A 233 24.69 27.30 -13.62
C GLN A 233 24.94 28.51 -14.51
N MET A 234 25.48 29.56 -13.91
CA MET A 234 25.99 30.73 -14.61
C MET A 234 27.33 31.20 -13.99
N VAL A 235 28.20 31.76 -14.83
CA VAL A 235 29.47 32.38 -14.40
C VAL A 235 29.23 33.82 -13.93
N ASN A 236 30.01 34.28 -12.96
CA ASN A 236 29.93 35.65 -12.46
C ASN A 236 30.19 36.69 -13.58
N GLY A 237 29.48 37.82 -13.51
CA GLY A 237 29.53 38.88 -14.53
C GLY A 237 28.56 38.70 -15.70
N ASN A 238 27.79 37.61 -15.72
CA ASN A 238 26.75 37.35 -16.70
C ASN A 238 25.37 37.48 -16.07
N PHE A 239 24.35 37.59 -16.93
CA PHE A 239 22.97 37.79 -16.51
C PHE A 239 22.00 36.96 -17.35
N VAL A 240 20.92 36.51 -16.71
CA VAL A 240 19.78 35.87 -17.37
C VAL A 240 18.48 36.55 -16.96
N ARG A 241 17.44 36.35 -17.75
CA ARG A 241 16.05 36.70 -17.42
C ARG A 241 15.08 35.90 -18.27
N ASN A 242 13.81 35.94 -17.90
CA ASN A 242 12.72 35.47 -18.76
C ASN A 242 12.74 36.22 -20.10
N PHE A 243 12.34 35.54 -21.16
CA PHE A 243 12.32 36.10 -22.51
C PHE A 243 11.54 37.43 -22.53
N GLY A 244 12.17 38.48 -23.09
CA GLY A 244 11.54 39.79 -23.27
C GLY A 244 11.20 40.57 -21.98
N LYS A 245 11.50 40.05 -20.79
CA LYS A 245 11.08 40.66 -19.52
C LYS A 245 11.91 41.90 -19.19
N SER A 246 11.27 43.07 -19.18
CA SER A 246 11.93 44.34 -18.82
C SER A 246 12.14 44.47 -17.30
N GLY A 247 13.27 45.05 -16.89
CA GLY A 247 13.60 45.31 -15.48
C GLY A 247 14.05 44.09 -14.67
N GLU A 248 14.03 42.88 -15.24
CA GLU A 248 14.57 41.68 -14.61
C GLU A 248 16.03 41.45 -15.02
N GLU A 249 16.88 41.19 -14.02
CA GLU A 249 18.29 40.88 -14.22
C GLU A 249 18.75 39.91 -13.13
N LEU A 250 18.71 38.61 -13.42
CA LEU A 250 19.19 37.58 -12.49
C LEU A 250 20.70 37.45 -12.63
N LYS A 251 21.41 37.67 -11.53
CA LYS A 251 22.86 37.49 -11.43
C LYS A 251 23.21 36.10 -10.91
N VAL A 252 24.51 35.84 -10.78
CA VAL A 252 25.02 34.53 -10.34
C VAL A 252 24.41 34.05 -9.02
N ASP A 253 24.17 34.94 -8.07
CA ASP A 253 23.58 34.60 -6.76
C ASP A 253 22.09 34.23 -6.86
N ASP A 254 21.41 34.63 -7.93
CA ASP A 254 20.00 34.32 -8.19
C ASP A 254 19.83 33.00 -8.94
N VAL A 255 20.92 32.48 -9.51
CA VAL A 255 20.93 31.25 -10.30
C VAL A 255 21.59 30.11 -9.53
N ASN A 256 22.85 30.29 -9.14
CA ASN A 256 23.69 29.21 -8.65
C ASN A 256 23.23 28.74 -7.26
N GLY A 257 22.73 27.50 -7.18
CA GLY A 257 22.18 26.96 -5.93
C GLY A 257 20.77 27.49 -5.63
N LYS A 258 20.12 28.13 -6.60
CA LYS A 258 18.70 28.51 -6.54
C LYS A 258 17.90 27.96 -7.71
N PHE A 259 18.53 27.51 -8.79
CA PHE A 259 17.92 26.79 -9.92
C PHE A 259 16.61 27.42 -10.43
N PRO A 260 16.57 28.71 -10.80
CA PRO A 260 15.33 29.35 -11.25
C PRO A 260 14.81 28.68 -12.52
N ILE A 261 13.48 28.63 -12.65
CA ILE A 261 12.79 28.21 -13.87
C ILE A 261 12.34 29.48 -14.58
N LEU A 262 12.69 29.59 -15.87
CA LEU A 262 12.36 30.75 -16.71
C LEU A 262 11.53 30.30 -17.91
N ASP A 263 10.60 31.15 -18.35
CA ASP A 263 9.89 30.98 -19.63
C ASP A 263 10.70 31.69 -20.73
N GLY A 264 11.29 30.88 -21.61
CA GLY A 264 12.36 31.32 -22.50
C GLY A 264 13.61 31.81 -21.75
N ILE A 265 14.60 32.26 -22.51
CA ILE A 265 15.87 32.75 -21.94
C ILE A 265 16.36 33.94 -22.77
N ASP A 266 16.53 35.08 -22.10
CA ASP A 266 17.45 36.12 -22.58
C ASP A 266 18.76 36.03 -21.80
N TYR A 267 19.88 36.15 -22.50
CA TYR A 267 21.22 36.04 -21.93
C TYR A 267 22.08 37.25 -22.27
N LYS A 268 22.86 37.73 -21.30
CA LYS A 268 23.81 38.83 -21.45
C LYS A 268 25.17 38.44 -20.87
N SER A 269 26.23 38.54 -21.67
CA SER A 269 27.59 38.16 -21.31
C SER A 269 28.62 39.02 -22.05
N ASN A 270 29.69 39.40 -21.35
CA ASN A 270 30.85 40.07 -21.95
C ASN A 270 32.03 39.11 -22.21
N SER A 271 31.80 37.79 -22.10
CA SER A 271 32.83 36.76 -22.26
C SER A 271 32.39 35.71 -23.27
N SER A 272 33.33 35.32 -24.15
CA SER A 272 33.14 34.25 -25.13
C SER A 272 33.23 32.84 -24.52
N THR A 273 33.77 32.72 -23.30
CA THR A 273 34.02 31.43 -22.64
C THR A 273 33.11 31.18 -21.44
N HIS A 274 32.44 32.22 -20.94
CA HIS A 274 31.51 32.04 -19.82
C HIS A 274 30.22 31.37 -20.29
N ALA A 275 30.04 30.11 -19.87
CA ALA A 275 28.89 29.32 -20.23
C ALA A 275 27.70 29.55 -19.26
N LEU A 276 26.52 29.74 -19.84
CA LEU A 276 25.24 29.49 -19.19
C LEU A 276 24.87 28.02 -19.40
N VAL A 277 24.42 27.35 -18.33
CA VAL A 277 24.00 25.95 -18.35
C VAL A 277 22.54 25.85 -17.97
N TYR A 278 21.73 25.18 -18.78
CA TYR A 278 20.28 25.11 -18.63
C TYR A 278 19.71 23.83 -19.23
N MET A 279 18.47 23.50 -18.88
CA MET A 279 17.75 22.32 -19.37
C MET A 279 16.28 22.70 -19.61
N GLU A 280 15.70 22.20 -20.69
CA GLU A 280 14.26 22.35 -20.98
C GLU A 280 13.44 21.51 -19.99
N VAL A 281 12.32 22.04 -19.48
CA VAL A 281 11.52 21.39 -18.43
C VAL A 281 10.04 21.31 -18.70
#